data_AF-A0AAN3IHC4-F1
#
_entry.id   AF-A0AAN3IHC4-F1
#
_cell.length_a   1.000
_cell.length_b   1.000
_cell.length_c   1.000
_cell.angle_alpha   90.00
_cell.angle_beta   90.00
_cell.angle_gamma   90.00
#
_symmetry.space_group_name_H-M   'P 1'
#
loop_
_entity.id
_entity.type
_entity.pdbx_description
1 polymer ?
#
loop_
_entity_poly.entity_id
_entity_poly.type
_entity_poly.pdbx_seq_one_letter_code
_entity_poly.pdbx_strand_id
1 'polypeptide(L)'
;MGYWVSSEINTKIDALKWHVFDIPNGYGTARAGVAVMRHNAGGGWSDAHINVDGLTVARRRGGSNWGSTINSFVPAGCTVSFGLGGEGGVEYFKFMEF
;
A
#
# COMPACT_ATOMS: atom_id res chain seq x y z
N MET A 1 11.13 -9.99 -20.44
CA MET A 1 11.78 -8.66 -20.38
C MET A 1 10.93 -7.67 -19.57
N GLY A 2 10.59 -8.03 -18.32
CA GLY A 2 9.71 -7.23 -17.44
C GLY A 2 10.29 -6.97 -16.04
N TYR A 3 11.55 -7.35 -15.82
CA TYR A 3 12.21 -7.31 -14.51
C TYR A 3 12.67 -5.89 -14.09
N TRP A 4 12.74 -4.95 -15.04
CA TRP A 4 13.22 -3.58 -14.78
C TRP A 4 12.13 -2.65 -14.20
N VAL A 5 10.88 -2.78 -14.64
CA VAL A 5 9.80 -1.89 -14.18
C VAL A 5 9.38 -2.21 -12.73
N SER A 6 9.46 -3.50 -12.33
CA SER A 6 9.10 -3.93 -10.97
C SER A 6 10.16 -3.58 -9.93
N SER A 7 11.46 -3.61 -10.28
CA SER A 7 12.52 -3.22 -9.35
C SER A 7 12.56 -1.70 -9.13
N GLU A 8 12.27 -0.92 -10.19
CA GLU A 8 12.20 0.54 -10.11
C GLU A 8 11.06 1.03 -9.21
N ILE A 9 9.85 0.43 -9.22
CA ILE A 9 8.77 0.86 -8.31
C ILE A 9 9.15 0.64 -6.85
N ASN A 10 9.78 -0.50 -6.57
CA ASN A 10 10.23 -0.88 -5.24
C ASN A 10 11.34 0.03 -4.70
N THR A 11 12.23 0.51 -5.57
CA THR A 11 13.29 1.47 -5.20
C THR A 11 12.83 2.92 -5.25
N LYS A 12 11.87 3.28 -6.11
CA LYS A 12 11.38 4.66 -6.24
C LYS A 12 10.59 5.13 -5.03
N ILE A 13 9.81 4.26 -4.37
CA ILE A 13 9.08 4.66 -3.15
C ILE A 13 10.02 4.92 -1.97
N ASP A 14 11.09 4.13 -1.84
CA ASP A 14 12.12 4.35 -0.80
C ASP A 14 13.11 5.48 -1.17
N ALA A 15 13.33 5.76 -2.46
CA ALA A 15 14.27 6.78 -2.94
C ALA A 15 13.64 8.16 -3.24
N LEU A 16 12.31 8.28 -3.36
CA LEU A 16 11.61 9.55 -3.60
C LEU A 16 10.89 10.04 -2.35
N LYS A 17 11.43 11.15 -1.83
CA LYS A 17 10.74 12.28 -1.17
C LYS A 17 10.62 12.23 0.36
N TRP A 18 11.03 13.35 0.96
CA TRP A 18 11.13 13.70 2.38
C TRP A 18 9.83 13.57 3.22
N HIS A 19 8.79 12.92 2.70
CA HIS A 19 7.45 12.85 3.31
C HIS A 19 6.81 11.46 3.21
N VAL A 20 7.57 10.42 2.86
CA VAL A 20 7.09 9.03 2.93
C VAL A 20 7.52 8.41 4.26
N PHE A 21 6.57 7.99 5.09
CA PHE A 21 6.84 7.39 6.40
C PHE A 21 5.92 6.20 6.68
N ASP A 22 6.37 5.29 7.54
CA ASP A 22 5.56 4.16 8.00
C ASP A 22 4.43 4.65 8.89
N ILE A 23 3.23 4.09 8.68
CA ILE A 23 2.04 4.44 9.46
C ILE A 23 1.39 3.20 10.07
N PRO A 24 0.79 3.32 11.27
CA PRO A 24 0.01 2.23 11.84
C PRO A 24 -1.27 1.95 11.04
N ASN A 25 -1.83 0.75 11.20
CA ASN A 25 -3.18 0.48 10.70
C ASN A 25 -4.21 1.30 11.50
N GLY A 26 -5.05 2.08 10.82
CA GLY A 26 -5.95 3.04 11.46
C GLY A 26 -5.34 4.42 11.68
N TYR A 27 -4.31 4.78 10.91
CA TYR A 27 -3.68 6.10 10.99
C TYR A 27 -4.63 7.21 10.57
N GLY A 28 -4.76 8.24 11.42
CA GLY A 28 -5.48 9.47 11.11
C GLY A 28 -4.59 10.44 10.36
N THR A 29 -4.99 10.82 9.14
CA THR A 29 -4.21 11.72 8.29
C THR A 29 -4.37 13.18 8.73
N ALA A 30 -3.27 13.87 9.01
CA ALA A 30 -3.28 15.30 9.29
C ALA A 30 -3.31 16.15 8.01
N ARG A 31 -2.75 15.60 6.92
CA ARG A 31 -2.65 16.22 5.59
C ARG A 31 -3.14 15.25 4.52
N ALA A 32 -3.52 15.81 3.37
CA ALA A 32 -3.83 14.99 2.20
C ALA A 32 -2.54 14.34 1.67
N GLY A 33 -2.69 13.14 1.12
CA GLY A 33 -1.53 12.37 0.69
C GLY A 33 -1.90 11.09 -0.03
N VAL A 34 -0.95 10.17 -0.09
CA VAL A 34 -1.10 8.85 -0.73
C VAL A 34 -0.74 7.77 0.27
N ALA A 35 -1.68 6.89 0.55
CA ALA A 35 -1.41 5.65 1.27
C ALA A 35 -0.87 4.61 0.30
N VAL A 36 0.18 3.91 0.69
CA VAL A 36 0.85 2.88 -0.09
C VAL A 36 0.98 1.63 0.76
N MET A 37 0.44 0.53 0.24
CA MET A 37 0.58 -0.78 0.85
C MET A 37 1.32 -1.69 -0.11
N ARG A 38 2.34 -2.34 0.41
CA ARG A 38 2.99 -3.44 -0.30
C ARG A 38 2.77 -4.73 0.45
N HIS A 39 2.29 -5.73 -0.28
CA HIS A 39 2.10 -7.07 0.25
C HIS A 39 2.86 -8.09 -0.59
N ASN A 40 3.19 -9.20 0.06
CA ASN A 40 3.92 -10.28 -0.55
C ASN A 40 3.26 -11.61 -0.19
N ALA A 41 2.74 -12.30 -1.20
CA ALA A 41 2.34 -13.69 -1.12
C ALA A 41 3.24 -14.53 -2.04
N GLY A 42 3.98 -15.47 -1.46
CA GLY A 42 4.96 -16.32 -2.13
C GLY A 42 4.34 -17.41 -3.02
N GLY A 43 3.47 -17.01 -3.96
CA GLY A 43 2.85 -17.90 -4.94
C GLY A 43 1.42 -18.35 -4.64
N GLY A 44 0.92 -18.10 -3.42
CA GLY A 44 -0.46 -18.37 -3.02
C GLY A 44 -1.46 -17.27 -3.40
N TRP A 45 -2.75 -17.55 -3.15
CA TRP A 45 -3.82 -16.57 -3.30
C TRP A 45 -3.75 -15.54 -2.16
N SER A 46 -3.78 -14.25 -2.50
CA SER A 46 -4.01 -13.20 -1.51
C SER A 46 -4.82 -12.03 -2.05
N ASP A 47 -5.50 -11.38 -1.12
CA ASP A 47 -6.29 -10.18 -1.29
C ASP A 47 -5.72 -9.09 -0.41
N ALA A 48 -5.57 -7.88 -0.94
CA ALA A 48 -5.11 -6.71 -0.19
C ALA A 48 -6.03 -5.54 -0.51
N HIS A 49 -6.35 -4.73 0.49
CA HIS A 49 -7.16 -3.53 0.29
C HIS A 49 -6.77 -2.41 1.24
N ILE A 50 -6.91 -1.17 0.76
CA ILE A 50 -6.81 0.05 1.55
C ILE A 50 -8.21 0.60 1.72
N ASN A 51 -8.56 0.92 2.97
CA ASN A 51 -9.80 1.58 3.35
C ASN A 51 -9.51 3.01 3.81
N VAL A 52 -10.37 3.95 3.42
CA VAL A 52 -10.41 5.33 3.90
C VAL A 52 -11.79 5.56 4.49
N ASP A 53 -11.86 5.87 5.79
CA ASP A 53 -13.11 6.03 6.55
C ASP A 53 -14.10 4.86 6.35
N GLY A 54 -13.57 3.64 6.26
CA GLY A 54 -14.36 2.43 6.06
C GLY A 54 -14.72 2.11 4.60
N LEU A 55 -14.41 2.98 3.65
CA LEU A 55 -14.59 2.71 2.22
C LEU A 55 -13.33 2.08 1.61
N THR A 56 -13.47 0.95 0.93
CA THR A 56 -12.38 0.36 0.14
C THR A 56 -12.08 1.20 -1.10
N VAL A 57 -10.96 1.92 -1.09
CA VAL A 57 -10.56 2.85 -2.15
C VAL A 57 -9.54 2.27 -3.12
N ALA A 58 -8.76 1.28 -2.68
CA ALA A 58 -7.85 0.53 -3.53
C ALA A 58 -7.87 -0.93 -3.10
N ARG A 59 -7.87 -1.84 -4.07
CA ARG A 59 -7.85 -3.28 -3.78
C ARG A 59 -7.14 -4.05 -4.86
N ARG A 60 -6.54 -5.17 -4.46
CA ARG A 60 -6.07 -6.24 -5.33
C ARG A 60 -6.71 -7.54 -4.89
N ARG A 61 -7.23 -8.32 -5.85
CA ARG A 61 -7.92 -9.58 -5.58
C ARG A 61 -7.32 -10.73 -6.38
N GLY A 62 -6.88 -11.77 -5.67
CA GLY A 62 -6.38 -13.03 -6.21
C GLY A 62 -5.11 -12.95 -7.07
N GLY A 63 -4.56 -14.15 -7.34
CA GLY A 63 -3.34 -14.35 -8.11
C GLY A 63 -2.06 -14.38 -7.26
N SER A 64 -0.96 -14.74 -7.91
CA SER A 64 0.38 -14.64 -7.33
C SER A 64 0.72 -13.16 -7.12
N ASN A 65 1.02 -12.80 -5.87
CA ASN A 65 1.16 -11.42 -5.43
C ASN A 65 2.57 -11.09 -4.92
N TRP A 66 3.57 -11.74 -5.49
CA TRP A 66 4.96 -11.45 -5.16
C TRP A 66 5.30 -9.98 -5.48
N GLY A 67 5.45 -9.16 -4.44
CA GLY A 67 5.77 -7.73 -4.54
C GLY A 67 4.65 -6.85 -5.11
N SER A 68 3.38 -7.19 -4.83
CA SER A 68 2.26 -6.35 -5.28
C SER A 68 2.11 -5.11 -4.40
N THR A 69 1.92 -3.96 -5.06
CA THR A 69 1.71 -2.67 -4.40
C THR A 69 0.36 -2.12 -4.81
N ILE A 70 -0.42 -1.65 -3.84
CA ILE A 70 -1.63 -0.86 -4.05
C ILE A 70 -1.49 0.48 -3.35
N ASN A 71 -2.07 1.51 -3.94
CA ASN A 71 -2.00 2.86 -3.42
C ASN A 71 -3.30 3.62 -3.67
N SER A 72 -3.61 4.57 -2.81
CA SER A 72 -4.77 5.45 -2.97
C SER A 72 -4.46 6.85 -2.45
N PHE A 73 -5.04 7.85 -3.10
CA PHE A 73 -5.16 9.17 -2.51
C PHE A 73 -6.03 9.10 -1.24
N VAL A 74 -5.64 9.85 -0.22
CA VAL A 74 -6.34 10.00 1.05
C VAL A 74 -6.48 11.50 1.36
N PRO A 75 -7.71 12.01 1.51
CA PRO A 75 -7.93 13.38 1.97
C PRO A 75 -7.45 13.59 3.41
N ALA A 76 -7.17 14.85 3.78
CA ALA A 76 -6.85 15.19 5.17
C ALA A 76 -8.05 14.93 6.10
N GLY A 77 -7.77 14.49 7.33
CA GLY A 77 -8.77 14.22 8.36
C GLY A 77 -9.41 12.83 8.26
N CYS A 78 -9.07 12.04 7.24
CA CYS A 78 -9.57 10.68 7.10
C CYS A 78 -8.69 9.67 7.84
N THR A 79 -9.31 8.57 8.27
CA THR A 79 -8.64 7.41 8.84
C THR A 79 -8.32 6.42 7.73
N VAL A 80 -7.05 6.06 7.59
CA VAL A 80 -6.62 5.04 6.63
C VAL A 80 -6.30 3.73 7.34
N SER A 81 -6.79 2.64 6.76
CA SER A 81 -6.51 1.28 7.22
C SER A 81 -6.23 0.36 6.05
N PHE A 82 -5.65 -0.80 6.34
CA PHE A 82 -5.52 -1.88 5.38
C PHE A 82 -6.12 -3.17 5.92
N GLY A 83 -6.48 -4.05 5.00
CA GLY A 83 -6.82 -5.42 5.29
C GLY A 83 -6.18 -6.39 4.31
N LEU A 84 -5.96 -7.60 4.81
CA LEU A 84 -5.40 -8.73 4.06
C LEU A 84 -6.35 -9.91 4.15
N GLY A 85 -6.40 -10.69 3.08
CA GLY A 85 -6.97 -12.03 3.06
C GLY A 85 -6.04 -12.99 2.32
N GLY A 86 -6.02 -14.26 2.71
CA GLY A 86 -5.19 -15.28 2.06
C GLY A 86 -3.77 -15.36 2.61
N GLU A 87 -2.84 -15.82 1.77
CA GLU A 87 -1.45 -16.10 2.16
C GLU A 87 -0.54 -14.86 2.09
N GLY A 88 0.56 -14.90 2.85
CA GLY A 88 1.56 -13.83 2.85
C GLY A 88 1.36 -12.77 3.94
N GLY A 89 2.01 -11.62 3.78
CA GLY A 89 1.99 -10.53 4.77
C GLY A 89 2.22 -9.15 4.17
N VAL A 90 2.01 -8.11 5.00
CA VAL A 90 2.38 -6.73 4.66
C VAL A 90 3.89 -6.59 4.77
N GLU A 91 4.54 -6.15 3.70
CA GLU A 91 5.95 -5.76 3.75
C GLU A 91 6.08 -4.35 4.31
N TYR A 92 5.25 -3.42 3.84
CA TYR A 92 5.11 -2.10 4.45
C TYR A 92 3.74 -1.49 4.22
N PHE A 93 3.39 -0.57 5.10
CA PHE A 93 2.27 0.35 4.96
C PHE A 93 2.74 1.76 5.27
N LYS A 94 2.79 2.58 4.22
CA LYS A 94 3.43 3.90 4.25
C LYS A 94 2.44 4.98 3.83
N PHE A 95 2.69 6.21 4.27
CA PHE A 95 1.95 7.39 3.85
C PHE A 95 2.90 8.42 3.27
N MET A 96 2.51 9.02 2.14
CA MET A 96 3.20 10.13 1.51
C MET A 96 2.36 11.39 1.66
N GLU A 97 2.82 12.36 2.46
CA GLU A 97 2.16 13.67 2.59
C GLU A 97 2.50 14.62 1.43
N PHE A 98 1.58 15.54 1.15
CA PHE A 98 1.77 16.68 0.24
C PHE A 98 2.14 17.99 0.97
#